data_AF-A0A8T5JT40-F1
#
_entry.id   AF-A0A8T5JT40-F1
#
_cell.length_a   1.000
_cell.length_b   1.000
_cell.length_c   1.000
_cell.angle_alpha   90.00
_cell.angle_beta   90.00
_cell.angle_gamma   90.00
#
_symmetry.space_group_name_H-M   'P 1'
#
loop_
_entity.id
_entity.type
_entity.pdbx_description
1 polymer ?
#
loop_
_entity_poly.entity_id
_entity_poly.type
_entity_poly.pdbx_seq_one_letter_code
_entity_poly.pdbx_strand_id
1 'polypeptide(L)'
;MFEGDLIKAEHYFNLSNSFNSTKDSIEALGLNLLKMGKEDEARLLLSENNYYPNYLNSYDETKKNLKYLHNYLDNKNISLIVMQYPALNTDFIQNIFDDNEDVLIVDSNTILNKDLIKNKYDSLFIDKQGVSLNTVYVGYYGHCTKLCSKLIGENLANKIQMKFLS
;
A
#
# COMPACT_ATOMS: atom_id res chain seq x y z
N MET A 1 -8.21 12.56 -0.28
CA MET A 1 -8.79 11.50 -1.12
C MET A 1 -8.15 11.67 -2.49
N PHE A 2 -7.19 10.80 -2.85
CA PHE A 2 -6.68 10.78 -4.22
C PHE A 2 -7.68 9.97 -5.05
N GLU A 3 -8.43 10.67 -5.90
CA GLU A 3 -9.09 10.08 -7.07
C GLU A 3 -7.99 9.66 -8.06
N GLY A 4 -7.12 8.72 -7.66
CA GLY A 4 -6.18 8.10 -8.57
C GLY A 4 -6.99 7.46 -9.68
N ASP A 5 -7.10 8.19 -10.79
CA ASP A 5 -7.90 7.95 -11.98
C ASP A 5 -8.91 6.81 -11.79
N LEU A 6 -9.95 7.04 -10.98
CA LEU A 6 -10.94 6.03 -10.58
C LEU A 6 -11.54 5.35 -11.82
N ILE A 7 -11.65 6.12 -12.90
CA ILE A 7 -12.06 5.67 -14.23
C ILE A 7 -11.07 4.63 -14.78
N LYS A 8 -9.77 4.84 -14.62
CA LYS A 8 -8.72 3.91 -15.04
C LYS A 8 -8.70 2.65 -14.18
N ALA A 9 -8.92 2.77 -12.87
CA ALA A 9 -9.06 1.62 -11.97
C ALA A 9 -10.30 0.77 -12.28
N GLU A 10 -11.46 1.42 -12.48
CA GLU A 10 -12.72 0.79 -12.90
C GLU A 10 -12.61 0.19 -14.30
N HIS A 11 -11.93 0.88 -15.23
CA HIS A 11 -11.66 0.37 -16.57
C HIS A 11 -10.85 -0.93 -16.54
N TYR A 12 -9.75 -0.98 -15.77
CA TYR A 12 -8.95 -2.20 -15.65
C TYR A 12 -9.66 -3.32 -14.89
N PHE A 13 -10.53 -2.98 -13.94
CA PHE A 13 -11.41 -3.95 -13.29
C PHE A 13 -12.39 -4.60 -14.28
N ASN A 14 -13.08 -3.80 -15.10
CA ASN A 14 -13.97 -4.31 -16.13
C ASN A 14 -13.23 -5.16 -17.16
N LEU A 15 -11.98 -4.78 -17.48
CA LEU A 15 -11.10 -5.54 -18.35
C LEU A 15 -10.71 -6.89 -17.72
N SER A 16 -10.34 -6.95 -16.43
CA SER A 16 -9.98 -8.22 -15.77
C SER A 16 -11.15 -9.18 -15.65
N ASN A 17 -12.37 -8.67 -15.45
CA ASN A 17 -13.59 -9.48 -15.44
C ASN A 17 -13.89 -10.15 -16.79
N SER A 18 -13.49 -9.51 -17.91
CA SER A 18 -13.65 -10.11 -19.24
C SER A 18 -12.69 -11.29 -19.50
N PHE A 19 -11.70 -11.54 -18.64
CA PHE A 19 -10.65 -12.56 -18.83
C PHE A 19 -10.68 -13.70 -17.80
N ASN A 20 -11.83 -13.98 -17.17
CA ASN A 20 -11.96 -14.85 -15.99
C ASN A 20 -11.16 -14.29 -14.80
N SER A 21 -11.85 -13.52 -13.96
CA SER A 21 -11.29 -12.90 -12.76
C SER A 21 -10.45 -13.88 -11.95
N THR A 22 -9.15 -13.60 -11.83
CA THR A 22 -8.26 -14.34 -10.95
C THR A 22 -8.57 -13.99 -9.49
N LYS A 23 -8.23 -14.90 -8.59
CA LYS A 23 -8.24 -14.72 -7.13
C LYS A 23 -7.77 -13.31 -6.70
N ASP A 24 -6.64 -12.88 -7.24
CA ASP A 24 -6.00 -11.60 -6.91
C ASP A 24 -6.82 -10.38 -7.38
N SER A 25 -7.57 -10.50 -8.48
CA SER A 25 -8.40 -9.40 -9.02
C SER A 25 -9.65 -9.13 -8.16
N ILE A 26 -10.22 -10.18 -7.56
CA ILE A 26 -11.38 -10.09 -6.67
C ILE A 26 -10.97 -9.45 -5.33
N GLU A 27 -9.83 -9.86 -4.79
CA GLU A 27 -9.27 -9.26 -3.57
C GLU A 27 -8.95 -7.77 -3.78
N ALA A 28 -8.24 -7.42 -4.85
CA ALA A 28 -7.93 -6.03 -5.17
C ALA A 28 -9.17 -5.15 -5.33
N LEU A 29 -10.24 -5.66 -5.96
CA LEU A 29 -11.51 -4.92 -6.06
C LEU A 29 -12.14 -4.71 -4.69
N GLY A 30 -12.25 -5.77 -3.88
CA GLY A 30 -12.89 -5.66 -2.57
C GLY A 30 -12.19 -4.62 -1.67
N LEU A 31 -10.87 -4.57 -1.73
CA LEU A 31 -10.09 -3.55 -1.02
C LEU A 31 -10.31 -2.14 -1.56
N ASN A 32 -10.46 -1.97 -2.86
CA ASN A 32 -10.79 -0.66 -3.45
C ASN A 32 -12.20 -0.21 -3.07
N LEU A 33 -13.19 -1.12 -3.05
CA LEU A 33 -14.54 -0.82 -2.60
C LEU A 33 -14.57 -0.36 -1.15
N LEU A 34 -13.79 -1.00 -0.26
CA LEU A 34 -13.62 -0.52 1.13
C LEU A 34 -13.06 0.90 1.18
N LYS A 35 -12.01 1.19 0.40
CA LYS A 35 -11.42 2.54 0.32
C LYS A 35 -12.36 3.60 -0.25
N MET A 36 -13.34 3.19 -1.05
CA MET A 36 -14.39 4.04 -1.61
C MET A 36 -15.59 4.24 -0.66
N GLY A 37 -15.57 3.66 0.54
CA GLY A 37 -16.71 3.69 1.47
C GLY A 37 -17.88 2.80 1.04
N LYS A 38 -17.66 1.90 0.06
CA LYS A 38 -18.66 0.94 -0.44
C LYS A 38 -18.54 -0.38 0.31
N GLU A 39 -18.71 -0.31 1.63
CA GLU A 39 -18.42 -1.44 2.52
C GLU A 39 -19.32 -2.67 2.25
N ASP A 40 -20.59 -2.45 1.88
CA ASP A 40 -21.53 -3.53 1.60
C ASP A 40 -21.18 -4.27 0.30
N GLU A 41 -20.81 -3.54 -0.76
CA GLU A 41 -20.34 -4.12 -2.02
C GLU A 41 -19.04 -4.90 -1.81
N ALA A 42 -18.11 -4.35 -1.02
CA ALA A 42 -16.86 -5.02 -0.69
C ALA A 42 -17.09 -6.30 0.12
N ARG A 43 -17.97 -6.25 1.13
CA ARG A 43 -18.30 -7.38 1.98
C ARG A 43 -18.93 -8.50 1.17
N LEU A 44 -19.88 -8.17 0.28
CA LEU A 44 -20.52 -9.16 -0.59
C LEU A 44 -19.47 -9.84 -1.47
N LEU A 45 -18.67 -9.07 -2.21
CA LEU A 45 -17.65 -9.58 -3.12
C LEU A 45 -16.59 -10.45 -2.41
N LEU A 46 -16.08 -9.98 -1.28
CA LEU A 46 -15.02 -10.66 -0.54
C LEU A 46 -15.55 -11.87 0.24
N SER A 47 -16.82 -11.88 0.67
CA SER A 47 -17.42 -13.02 1.37
C SER A 47 -17.80 -14.16 0.42
N GLU A 48 -18.37 -13.83 -0.75
CA GLU A 48 -18.71 -14.81 -1.80
C GLU A 48 -17.48 -15.57 -2.31
N ASN A 49 -16.30 -15.01 -2.12
CA ASN A 49 -15.04 -15.58 -2.58
C ASN A 49 -14.05 -15.95 -1.44
N ASN A 50 -14.50 -16.01 -0.18
CA ASN A 50 -13.70 -16.37 1.00
C ASN A 50 -12.45 -15.49 1.28
N TYR A 51 -12.43 -14.23 0.83
CA TYR A 51 -11.32 -13.28 1.07
C TYR A 51 -11.50 -12.42 2.31
N TYR A 52 -12.73 -12.15 2.72
CA TYR A 52 -13.01 -11.26 3.88
C TYR A 52 -12.34 -11.76 5.19
N PRO A 53 -12.33 -13.07 5.50
CA PRO A 53 -11.59 -13.59 6.65
C PRO A 53 -10.07 -13.44 6.53
N ASN A 54 -9.51 -13.55 5.32
CA ASN A 54 -8.06 -13.49 5.10
C ASN A 54 -7.50 -12.07 5.30
N TYR A 55 -8.27 -11.04 4.93
CA TYR A 55 -7.86 -9.66 5.16
C TYR A 55 -7.79 -9.30 6.65
N LEU A 56 -8.82 -9.64 7.42
CA LEU A 56 -8.83 -9.40 8.88
C LEU A 56 -7.79 -10.26 9.61
N ASN A 57 -7.61 -11.52 9.20
CA ASN A 57 -6.54 -12.37 9.77
C ASN A 57 -5.16 -11.80 9.44
N SER A 58 -4.95 -11.28 8.22
CA SER A 58 -3.69 -10.66 7.82
C SER A 58 -3.38 -9.38 8.61
N TYR A 59 -4.40 -8.65 9.07
CA TYR A 59 -4.25 -7.47 9.92
C TYR A 59 -3.64 -7.86 11.27
N ASP A 60 -4.24 -8.83 11.95
CA ASP A 60 -3.78 -9.27 13.27
C ASP A 60 -2.40 -9.93 13.20
N GLU A 61 -2.14 -10.70 12.14
CA GLU A 61 -0.83 -11.30 11.90
C GLU A 61 0.23 -10.23 11.60
N THR A 62 -0.07 -9.25 10.76
CA THR A 62 0.85 -8.14 10.45
C THR A 62 1.18 -7.35 11.71
N LYS A 63 0.16 -7.04 12.54
CA LYS A 63 0.36 -6.37 13.83
C LYS A 63 1.25 -7.18 14.76
N LYS A 64 0.99 -8.47 14.93
CA LYS A 64 1.81 -9.38 15.76
C LYS A 64 3.26 -9.44 15.26
N ASN A 65 3.45 -9.58 13.95
CA ASN A 65 4.78 -9.68 13.35
C ASN A 65 5.58 -8.38 13.49
N LEU A 66 4.95 -7.22 13.30
CA LEU A 66 5.61 -5.93 13.47
C LEU A 66 5.97 -5.65 14.94
N LYS A 67 5.09 -5.97 15.90
CA LYS A 67 5.43 -5.88 17.33
C LYS A 67 6.54 -6.84 17.73
N TYR A 68 6.51 -8.07 17.23
CA TYR A 68 7.58 -9.04 17.47
C TYR A 68 8.92 -8.53 16.92
N LEU A 69 8.92 -8.01 15.68
CA LEU A 69 10.13 -7.44 15.07
C LEU A 69 10.66 -6.25 15.87
N HIS A 70 9.79 -5.33 16.28
CA HIS A 70 10.16 -4.20 17.14
C HIS A 70 10.85 -4.67 18.41
N ASN A 71 10.20 -5.53 19.19
CA ASN A 71 10.75 -6.06 20.44
C ASN A 71 12.09 -6.79 20.23
N TYR A 72 12.22 -7.55 19.15
CA TYR A 72 13.47 -8.27 18.85
C TYR A 72 14.63 -7.32 18.54
N LEU A 73 14.36 -6.24 17.80
CA LEU A 73 15.37 -5.24 17.45
C LEU A 73 15.71 -4.32 18.63
N ASP A 74 14.71 -3.92 19.41
CA ASP A 74 14.87 -3.09 20.60
C ASP A 74 15.76 -3.77 21.66
N ASN A 75 15.56 -5.07 21.89
CA ASN A 75 16.43 -5.89 22.74
C ASN A 75 17.90 -5.94 22.27
N LYS A 76 18.19 -5.50 21.04
CA LYS A 76 19.53 -5.42 20.45
C LYS A 76 20.02 -3.98 20.30
N ASN A 77 19.29 -2.99 20.84
CA ASN A 77 19.52 -1.57 20.62
C ASN A 77 19.57 -1.20 19.13
N ILE A 78 18.71 -1.81 18.32
CA ILE A 78 18.55 -1.50 16.90
C ILE A 78 17.19 -0.83 16.70
N SER A 79 17.18 0.43 16.25
CA SER A 79 15.93 1.14 15.98
C SER A 79 15.21 0.56 14.77
N LEU A 80 13.88 0.41 14.87
CA LEU A 80 13.03 -0.02 13.77
C LEU A 80 12.55 1.20 12.97
N ILE A 81 12.72 1.15 11.65
CA ILE A 81 12.12 2.11 10.71
C ILE A 81 11.07 1.36 9.89
N VAL A 82 9.84 1.87 9.91
CA VAL A 82 8.73 1.28 9.14
C VAL A 82 8.21 2.30 8.15
N MET A 83 7.96 1.84 6.92
CA MET A 83 7.42 2.66 5.84
C MET A 83 6.31 1.88 5.15
N GLN A 84 5.21 2.56 4.83
CA GLN A 84 4.13 1.97 4.05
C GLN A 84 4.44 2.01 2.55
N TYR A 85 3.77 1.13 1.81
CA TYR A 85 3.70 1.21 0.36
C TYR A 85 3.40 2.64 -0.13
N PRO A 86 4.02 3.10 -1.23
CA PRO A 86 3.79 4.45 -1.77
C PRO A 86 2.31 4.83 -1.88
N ALA A 87 2.00 6.08 -1.53
CA ALA A 87 0.65 6.67 -1.59
C ALA A 87 -0.43 6.02 -0.70
N LEU A 88 -0.06 5.11 0.21
CA LEU A 88 -0.96 4.65 1.28
C LEU A 88 -0.71 5.46 2.57
N ASN A 89 -1.77 5.76 3.31
CA ASN A 89 -1.65 6.43 4.61
C ASN A 89 -0.89 5.55 5.62
N THR A 90 -0.26 6.21 6.58
CA THR A 90 0.49 5.53 7.65
C THR A 90 -0.36 5.26 8.88
N ASP A 91 -1.61 5.71 8.94
CA ASP A 91 -2.51 5.54 10.09
C ASP A 91 -2.59 4.07 10.55
N PHE A 92 -2.60 3.14 9.59
CA PHE A 92 -2.57 1.70 9.88
C PHE A 92 -1.33 1.30 10.70
N ILE A 93 -0.15 1.69 10.25
CA ILE A 93 1.12 1.38 10.95
C ILE A 93 1.22 2.16 12.26
N GLN A 94 0.76 3.41 12.29
CA GLN A 94 0.73 4.21 13.51
C GLN A 94 -0.10 3.54 14.60
N ASN A 95 -1.28 3.02 14.26
CA ASN A 95 -2.16 2.32 15.20
C ASN A 95 -1.64 0.94 15.65
N ILE A 96 -0.55 0.44 15.06
CA ILE A 96 0.10 -0.81 15.51
C ILE A 96 0.96 -0.54 16.74
N PHE A 97 1.66 0.60 16.77
CA PHE A 97 2.64 0.91 17.79
C PHE A 97 2.08 1.89 18.82
N ASP A 98 2.48 1.73 20.08
CA ASP A 98 2.10 2.62 21.17
C ASP A 98 3.01 3.88 21.17
N ASP A 99 2.53 5.03 21.66
CA ASP A 99 3.25 6.32 21.60
C ASP A 99 4.65 6.32 22.28
N ASN A 100 4.90 5.32 23.13
CA ASN A 100 6.15 5.16 23.87
C ASN A 100 7.16 4.21 23.19
N GLU A 101 6.83 3.61 22.06
CA GLU A 101 7.73 2.72 21.31
C GLU A 101 8.70 3.53 20.42
N ASP A 102 10.00 3.20 20.44
CA ASP A 102 11.02 3.89 19.64
C ASP A 102 11.03 3.42 18.18
N VAL A 103 9.93 3.65 17.48
CA VAL A 103 9.77 3.32 16.06
C VAL A 103 9.77 4.60 15.22
N LEU A 104 10.52 4.62 14.13
CA LEU A 104 10.43 5.69 13.14
C LEU A 104 9.45 5.29 12.04
N ILE A 105 8.27 5.89 12.04
CA ILE A 105 7.29 5.71 10.96
C ILE A 105 7.52 6.79 9.88
N VAL A 106 7.75 6.35 8.65
CA VAL A 106 8.03 7.24 7.51
C VAL A 106 6.79 7.33 6.62
N ASP A 107 6.19 8.52 6.60
CA ASP A 107 5.07 8.84 5.70
C ASP A 107 5.58 9.31 4.33
N SER A 108 5.42 8.43 3.34
CA SER A 108 5.67 8.71 1.93
C SER A 108 4.43 9.20 1.18
N ASN A 109 3.24 9.09 1.75
CA ASN A 109 2.01 9.54 1.11
C ASN A 109 1.96 11.05 1.01
N THR A 110 2.27 11.77 2.09
CA THR A 110 2.22 13.24 2.10
C THR A 110 3.14 13.88 1.07
N ILE A 111 4.36 13.34 0.89
CA ILE A 111 5.31 13.88 -0.10
C ILE A 111 4.87 13.55 -1.54
N LEU A 112 4.47 12.32 -1.81
CA LEU A 112 4.06 11.88 -3.15
C LEU A 112 2.77 12.58 -3.59
N ASN A 113 1.84 12.83 -2.67
CA ASN A 113 0.62 13.55 -2.95
C ASN A 113 0.86 15.00 -3.41
N LYS A 114 1.84 15.68 -2.82
CA LYS A 114 2.24 17.03 -3.26
C LYS A 114 2.81 17.00 -4.67
N ASP A 115 3.53 15.94 -5.03
CA ASP A 115 4.12 15.80 -6.35
C ASP A 115 3.14 15.27 -7.41
N LEU A 116 2.15 14.46 -7.02
CA LEU A 116 1.05 14.03 -7.88
C LEU A 116 0.14 15.19 -8.31
N ILE A 117 0.03 16.24 -7.49
CA ILE A 117 -0.69 17.47 -7.88
C ILE A 117 0.06 18.21 -9.01
N LYS A 118 1.40 18.12 -9.02
CA LYS A 118 2.26 18.86 -9.94
C LYS A 118 2.64 18.06 -11.19
N ASN A 119 2.72 16.74 -11.06
CA ASN A 119 3.19 15.83 -12.10
C ASN A 119 2.11 14.81 -12.44
N LYS A 120 2.16 14.26 -13.66
CA LYS A 120 1.23 13.19 -14.07
C LYS A 120 1.54 11.90 -13.29
N TYR A 121 0.52 11.11 -12.97
CA TYR A 121 0.68 9.80 -12.29
C TYR A 121 1.79 8.94 -12.92
N ASP A 122 1.82 8.82 -14.25
CA ASP A 122 2.79 7.99 -14.99
C ASP A 122 4.26 8.47 -14.86
N SER A 123 4.49 9.67 -14.31
CA SER A 123 5.84 10.15 -13.97
C SER A 123 6.36 9.56 -12.64
N LEU A 124 5.46 9.15 -11.76
CA LEU A 124 5.76 8.64 -10.42
C LEU A 124 5.53 7.13 -10.34
N PHE A 125 4.55 6.60 -11.05
CA PHE A 125 4.22 5.19 -10.99
C PHE A 125 4.33 4.52 -12.36
N ILE A 126 4.84 3.30 -12.34
CA ILE A 126 4.88 2.39 -13.46
C ILE A 126 3.77 1.37 -13.23
N ASP A 127 2.71 1.49 -14.02
CA ASP A 127 1.69 0.47 -14.11
C ASP A 127 2.00 -0.41 -15.32
N LYS A 128 2.46 -1.65 -15.10
CA LYS A 128 2.68 -2.61 -16.20
C LYS A 128 1.58 -3.67 -16.21
N GLN A 129 0.89 -3.76 -17.33
CA GLN A 129 0.19 -4.97 -17.72
C GLN A 129 1.19 -5.88 -18.43
N GLY A 130 1.41 -7.07 -17.87
CA GLY A 130 2.12 -8.13 -18.59
C GLY A 130 1.11 -9.02 -19.29
N VAL A 131 1.29 -9.32 -20.57
CA VAL A 131 0.61 -10.45 -21.20
C VAL A 131 1.69 -11.50 -21.44
N SER A 132 1.62 -12.63 -20.73
CA SER A 132 2.37 -13.84 -21.12
C SER A 132 1.39 -14.77 -21.81
N LEU A 133 1.86 -15.60 -22.75
CA LEU A 133 1.04 -16.51 -23.56
C LEU A 133 -0.02 -17.23 -22.68
N ASN A 134 -1.28 -16.75 -22.76
CA ASN A 134 -2.47 -17.20 -22.02
C ASN A 134 -2.71 -16.66 -20.59
N THR A 135 -2.04 -15.60 -20.14
CA THR A 135 -2.33 -14.94 -18.84
C THR A 135 -2.13 -13.43 -18.92
N VAL A 136 -3.17 -12.68 -18.56
CA VAL A 136 -3.08 -11.24 -18.26
C VAL A 136 -2.55 -11.10 -16.83
N TYR A 137 -1.31 -10.66 -16.67
CA TYR A 137 -0.76 -10.22 -15.40
C TYR A 137 -1.23 -8.79 -15.12
N VAL A 138 -2.37 -8.70 -14.45
CA VAL A 138 -2.86 -7.51 -13.74
C VAL A 138 -2.17 -7.52 -12.37
N GLY A 139 -1.02 -6.84 -12.22
CA GLY A 139 -0.29 -6.94 -10.94
C GLY A 139 0.84 -5.96 -10.69
N TYR A 140 1.38 -5.29 -11.71
CA TYR A 140 2.42 -4.27 -11.49
C TYR A 140 1.81 -2.88 -11.42
N TYR A 141 0.84 -2.66 -10.52
CA TYR A 141 0.28 -1.33 -10.28
C TYR A 141 1.04 -0.64 -9.13
N GLY A 142 1.18 0.68 -9.19
CA GLY A 142 1.74 1.49 -8.11
C GLY A 142 3.24 1.30 -7.86
N HIS A 143 3.97 0.65 -8.78
CA HIS A 143 5.42 0.50 -8.64
C HIS A 143 6.11 1.83 -8.91
N CYS A 144 7.01 2.26 -8.01
CA CYS A 144 7.71 3.53 -8.20
C CYS A 144 8.56 3.55 -9.49
N THR A 145 8.45 4.65 -10.25
CA THR A 145 9.48 5.06 -11.20
C THR A 145 10.78 5.43 -10.47
N LYS A 146 11.86 5.67 -11.22
CA LYS A 146 13.10 6.24 -10.65
C LYS A 146 12.85 7.55 -9.89
N LEU A 147 11.93 8.38 -10.38
CA LEU A 147 11.58 9.64 -9.74
C LEU A 147 10.87 9.40 -8.40
N CYS A 148 9.87 8.52 -8.36
CA CYS A 148 9.18 8.13 -7.12
C CYS A 148 10.14 7.53 -6.08
N SER A 149 11.00 6.59 -6.50
CA SER A 149 12.00 6.00 -5.60
C SER A 149 12.97 7.05 -5.05
N LYS A 150 13.36 8.03 -5.88
CA LYS A 150 14.21 9.15 -5.44
C LYS A 150 13.52 9.98 -4.36
N LEU A 151 12.28 10.39 -4.58
CA LEU A 151 11.51 11.21 -3.63
C LEU A 151 11.31 10.49 -2.28
N ILE A 152 11.01 9.18 -2.33
CA ILE A 152 10.90 8.35 -1.12
C ILE A 152 12.23 8.26 -0.39
N GLY A 153 13.33 8.02 -1.13
CA GLY A 153 14.67 7.92 -0.55
C GLY A 153 15.12 9.22 0.11
N GLU A 154 14.87 10.37 -0.52
CA GLU A 154 15.17 11.69 0.04
C GLU A 154 14.37 11.96 1.32
N ASN A 155 13.07 11.63 1.33
CA ASN A 155 12.24 11.75 2.52
C ASN A 155 12.73 10.84 3.66
N LEU A 156 13.05 9.58 3.36
CA LEU A 156 13.59 8.63 4.34
C LEU A 156 14.91 9.15 4.94
N ALA A 157 15.84 9.61 4.10
CA ALA A 157 17.12 10.16 4.54
C ALA A 157 16.93 11.36 5.48
N ASN A 158 16.04 12.29 5.12
CA ASN A 158 15.73 13.44 5.96
C ASN A 158 15.14 13.02 7.31
N LYS A 159 14.22 12.05 7.35
CA LYS A 159 13.62 11.55 8.60
C LYS A 159 14.65 10.86 9.49
N ILE A 160 15.55 10.07 8.92
CA ILE A 160 16.67 9.45 9.64
C ILE A 160 17.57 10.53 10.24
N GLN A 161 17.94 11.54 9.44
CA GLN A 161 18.79 12.64 9.90
C GLN A 161 18.16 13.38 11.08
N MET A 162 16.87 13.70 11.01
CA MET A 162 16.15 14.40 12.06
C MET A 162 15.98 13.58 13.36
N LYS A 163 15.98 12.25 13.31
CA LYS A 163 15.77 11.41 14.50
C LYS A 163 17.07 10.98 15.15
N PHE A 164 18.09 10.67 14.35
CA PHE A 164 19.29 9.97 14.83
C PHE A 164 20.58 10.77 14.71
N LEU A 165 20.58 11.88 13.95
CA LEU A 165 21.81 12.64 13.63
C LEU A 165 21.73 14.13 14.00
N SER A 166 20.67 14.53 14.70
CA SER A 166 20.45 15.90 15.22
C SER A 166 20.82 15.99 16.69
#